data_AF-A0A382U446-F1
#
_entry.id   AF-A0A382U446-F1
#
_cell.length_a   1.000
_cell.length_b   1.000
_cell.length_c   1.000
_cell.angle_alpha   90.00
_cell.angle_beta   90.00
_cell.angle_gamma   90.00
#
_symmetry.space_group_name_H-M   'P 1'
#
loop_
_entity.id
_entity.type
_entity.pdbx_description
1 polymer ?
#
loop_
_entity_poly.entity_id
_entity_poly.type
_entity_poly.pdbx_seq_one_letter_code
_entity_poly.pdbx_strand_id
1 'polypeptide(L)'
;GWVADSQFSYMQMVMGYMLGYAFIALVLMPLYYRLNLTSIYGYLQKRYGIRSYKTGSIFFIISRTIGASFRLYIVARVLHLSVFESWGAPFFVTVLVTILLIWLYTFRGGIKTIIWTDTLQTIFMLSALIISVYLICKDLGIHYSSLVSFIQESEHSKVFFWEGKQHFIRRFLAGAFIAIAMTGLDQDMMQKNLSCKNINEAQKNMLFFSIVLIFVNLMFLSLGVLLYSIAGKYELIFSKPDDLFPAVALSGVLGLPIVIIFILGLIAAAYSSADSALTSLTTSFCVDILNLEDSN
;
A
#
# COMPACT_ATOMS: atom_id res chain seq x y z
N GLY A 1 -1.00 12.36 -9.53
CA GLY A 1 -1.29 11.85 -10.88
C GLY A 1 -2.70 11.35 -11.09
N TRP A 2 -3.10 10.30 -10.37
CA TRP A 2 -4.37 9.60 -10.61
C TRP A 2 -5.64 10.48 -10.62
N VAL A 3 -5.66 11.56 -9.85
CA VAL A 3 -6.80 12.48 -9.72
C VAL A 3 -7.08 13.27 -11.02
N ALA A 4 -6.06 13.62 -11.81
CA ALA A 4 -6.31 14.29 -13.09
C ALA A 4 -6.98 13.37 -14.11
N ASP A 5 -6.43 12.17 -14.29
CA ASP A 5 -6.87 11.24 -15.34
C ASP A 5 -8.14 10.49 -14.96
N SER A 6 -8.32 10.22 -13.67
CA SER A 6 -9.35 9.33 -13.16
C SER A 6 -10.24 9.93 -12.09
N GLN A 7 -10.05 11.19 -11.71
CA GLN A 7 -10.88 11.85 -10.69
C GLN A 7 -10.96 10.96 -9.44
N PHE A 8 -12.11 10.87 -8.78
CA PHE A 8 -12.30 9.98 -7.63
C PHE A 8 -12.86 8.61 -8.03
N SER A 9 -12.79 8.21 -9.30
CA SER A 9 -13.25 6.88 -9.76
C SER A 9 -12.52 5.72 -9.09
N TYR A 10 -11.36 5.96 -8.46
CA TYR A 10 -10.66 4.96 -7.64
C TYR A 10 -11.49 4.55 -6.41
N MET A 11 -12.30 5.46 -5.85
CA MET A 11 -13.18 5.14 -4.72
C MET A 11 -14.22 4.08 -5.04
N GLN A 12 -14.63 3.93 -6.31
CA GLN A 12 -15.51 2.83 -6.73
C GLN A 12 -14.85 1.47 -6.50
N MET A 13 -13.55 1.36 -6.76
CA MET A 13 -12.78 0.15 -6.52
C MET A 13 -12.56 -0.07 -5.01
N VAL A 14 -12.31 1.00 -4.26
CA VAL A 14 -12.22 0.96 -2.79
C VAL A 14 -13.51 0.48 -2.13
N MET A 15 -14.67 0.94 -2.61
CA MET A 15 -15.98 0.41 -2.20
C MET A 15 -16.11 -1.09 -2.55
N GLY A 16 -15.61 -1.48 -3.71
CA GLY A 16 -15.48 -2.88 -4.11
C GLY A 16 -14.64 -3.70 -3.12
N TYR A 17 -13.53 -3.15 -2.62
CA TYR A 17 -12.71 -3.80 -1.60
C TYR A 17 -13.51 -4.14 -0.35
N MET A 18 -14.44 -3.28 0.08
CA MET A 18 -15.30 -3.58 1.24
C MET A 18 -16.11 -4.86 1.02
N LEU A 19 -16.69 -5.04 -0.17
CA LEU A 19 -17.44 -6.25 -0.50
C LEU A 19 -16.52 -7.47 -0.49
N GLY A 20 -15.31 -7.33 -1.05
CA GLY A 20 -14.30 -8.39 -1.01
C GLY A 20 -13.89 -8.76 0.42
N TYR A 21 -13.58 -7.77 1.26
CA TYR A 21 -13.23 -7.98 2.67
C TYR A 21 -14.38 -8.57 3.49
N ALA A 22 -15.62 -8.15 3.23
CA ALA A 22 -16.80 -8.77 3.84
C ALA A 22 -16.92 -10.25 3.44
N PHE A 23 -16.72 -10.59 2.17
CA PHE A 23 -16.70 -11.99 1.72
C PHE A 23 -15.57 -12.78 2.38
N ILE A 24 -14.37 -12.21 2.47
CA ILE A 24 -13.23 -12.88 3.12
C ILE A 24 -13.55 -13.14 4.60
N ALA A 25 -14.01 -12.12 5.33
CA ALA A 25 -14.33 -12.21 6.74
C ALA A 25 -15.48 -13.18 7.03
N LEU A 26 -16.56 -13.15 6.24
CA LEU A 26 -17.78 -13.91 6.52
C LEU A 26 -17.81 -15.30 5.89
N VAL A 27 -16.97 -15.58 4.89
CA VAL A 27 -16.99 -16.85 4.14
C VAL A 27 -15.65 -17.58 4.21
N LEU A 28 -14.56 -16.93 3.78
CA LEU A 28 -13.26 -17.59 3.68
C LEU A 28 -12.63 -17.86 5.05
N MET A 29 -12.65 -16.88 5.96
CA MET A 29 -12.11 -17.08 7.31
C MET A 29 -12.81 -18.21 8.07
N PRO A 30 -14.16 -18.29 8.16
CA PRO A 30 -14.83 -19.42 8.81
C PRO A 30 -14.45 -20.77 8.23
N LEU A 31 -14.28 -20.85 6.91
CA LEU A 31 -13.82 -22.06 6.24
C LEU A 31 -12.41 -22.45 6.68
N TYR A 32 -11.46 -21.51 6.65
CA TYR A 32 -10.06 -21.80 6.99
C TYR A 32 -9.85 -22.09 8.47
N TYR A 33 -10.49 -21.34 9.37
CA TYR A 33 -10.48 -21.62 10.81
C TYR A 33 -11.06 -23.00 11.14
N ARG A 34 -12.16 -23.41 10.48
CA ARG A 34 -12.76 -24.74 10.67
C ARG A 34 -11.83 -25.88 10.21
N LEU A 35 -11.09 -25.67 9.13
CA LEU A 35 -10.21 -26.68 8.55
C LEU A 35 -8.85 -26.80 9.24
N ASN A 36 -8.54 -25.86 10.15
CA ASN A 36 -7.29 -25.75 10.91
C ASN A 36 -6.05 -25.99 10.03
N LEU A 37 -5.98 -25.24 8.94
CA LEU A 37 -4.94 -25.41 7.93
C LEU A 37 -3.68 -24.65 8.33
N THR A 38 -2.52 -25.30 8.23
CA THR A 38 -1.20 -24.64 8.34
C THR A 38 -0.93 -23.71 7.15
N SER A 39 -1.39 -24.10 5.96
CA SER A 39 -1.38 -23.28 4.74
C SER A 39 -2.77 -23.24 4.10
N ILE A 40 -3.19 -22.08 3.60
CA ILE A 40 -4.48 -21.94 2.89
C ILE A 40 -4.54 -22.82 1.64
N TYR A 41 -3.39 -23.12 1.01
CA TYR A 41 -3.31 -24.05 -0.11
C TYR A 41 -3.49 -25.51 0.32
N GLY A 42 -3.34 -25.84 1.61
CA GLY A 42 -3.71 -27.14 2.15
C GLY A 42 -5.18 -27.50 1.90
N TYR A 43 -6.04 -26.49 1.70
CA TYR A 43 -7.40 -26.69 1.19
C TYR A 43 -7.40 -27.40 -0.17
N LEU A 44 -6.53 -26.99 -1.10
CA LEU A 44 -6.39 -27.60 -2.43
C LEU A 44 -5.96 -29.05 -2.33
N GLN A 45 -5.09 -29.39 -1.37
CA GLN A 45 -4.70 -30.77 -1.12
C GLN A 45 -5.90 -31.62 -0.71
N LYS A 46 -6.69 -31.16 0.27
CA LYS A 46 -7.88 -31.88 0.75
C LYS A 46 -8.96 -31.99 -0.32
N ARG A 47 -9.15 -30.96 -1.15
CA ARG A 47 -10.26 -30.90 -2.12
C ARG A 47 -9.94 -31.49 -3.50
N TYR A 48 -8.71 -31.34 -3.96
CA TYR A 48 -8.28 -31.64 -5.34
C TYR A 48 -6.98 -32.46 -5.43
N GLY A 49 -6.36 -32.81 -4.30
CA GLY A 49 -5.16 -33.64 -4.24
C GLY A 49 -3.83 -32.90 -4.34
N ILE A 50 -2.74 -33.66 -4.26
CA ILE A 50 -1.37 -33.13 -4.09
C ILE A 50 -0.86 -32.30 -5.28
N ARG A 51 -1.29 -32.61 -6.50
CA ARG A 51 -0.89 -31.85 -7.70
C ARG A 51 -1.36 -30.41 -7.61
N SER A 52 -2.64 -30.22 -7.28
CA SER A 52 -3.25 -28.90 -7.09
C SER A 52 -2.59 -28.10 -5.97
N TYR A 53 -2.25 -28.77 -4.86
CA TYR A 53 -1.49 -28.17 -3.75
C TYR A 53 -0.13 -27.63 -4.21
N LYS A 54 0.69 -28.48 -4.85
CA LYS A 54 2.03 -28.08 -5.31
C LYS A 54 1.98 -26.99 -6.36
N THR A 55 1.06 -27.08 -7.32
CA THR A 55 0.90 -26.03 -8.34
C THR A 55 0.52 -24.70 -7.72
N GLY A 56 -0.42 -24.68 -6.77
CA GLY A 56 -0.83 -23.47 -6.05
C GLY A 56 0.32 -22.84 -5.27
N SER A 57 1.07 -23.63 -4.50
CA SER A 57 2.19 -23.11 -3.71
C SER A 57 3.33 -22.59 -4.60
N ILE A 58 3.65 -23.25 -5.72
CA ILE A 58 4.68 -22.79 -6.65
C ILE A 58 4.29 -21.46 -7.29
N PHE A 59 3.05 -21.32 -7.78
CA PHE A 59 2.58 -20.05 -8.34
C PHE A 59 2.60 -18.93 -7.30
N PHE A 60 2.23 -19.23 -6.05
CA PHE A 60 2.33 -18.27 -4.96
C PHE A 60 3.78 -17.81 -4.75
N ILE A 61 4.72 -18.74 -4.60
CA ILE A 61 6.14 -18.42 -4.39
C ILE A 61 6.67 -17.56 -5.53
N ILE A 62 6.43 -17.94 -6.80
CA ILE A 62 6.91 -17.18 -7.96
C ILE A 62 6.30 -15.77 -7.99
N SER A 63 4.97 -15.66 -7.86
CA SER A 63 4.27 -14.37 -7.84
C SER A 63 4.80 -13.48 -6.72
N ARG A 64 5.04 -14.08 -5.55
CA ARG A 64 5.53 -13.38 -4.36
C ARG A 64 6.96 -12.90 -4.52
N THR A 65 7.85 -13.74 -5.03
CA THR A 65 9.24 -13.37 -5.33
C THR A 65 9.27 -12.21 -6.31
N ILE A 66 8.55 -12.30 -7.43
CA ILE A 66 8.50 -11.23 -8.44
C ILE A 66 7.98 -9.92 -7.83
N GLY A 67 6.86 -9.97 -7.11
CA GLY A 67 6.26 -8.78 -6.50
C GLY A 67 7.17 -8.13 -5.46
N ALA A 68 7.84 -8.92 -4.62
CA ALA A 68 8.80 -8.42 -3.65
C ALA A 68 10.05 -7.84 -4.31
N SER A 69 10.63 -8.51 -5.32
CA SER A 69 11.77 -8.00 -6.08
C SER A 69 11.45 -6.67 -6.77
N PHE A 70 10.24 -6.53 -7.33
CA PHE A 70 9.81 -5.28 -7.98
C PHE A 70 9.66 -4.13 -6.97
N ARG A 71 9.07 -4.39 -5.79
CA ARG A 71 8.99 -3.38 -4.70
C ARG A 71 10.38 -2.92 -4.25
N LEU A 72 11.28 -3.88 -3.99
CA LEU A 72 12.66 -3.56 -3.61
C LEU A 72 13.36 -2.73 -4.69
N TYR A 73 13.19 -3.10 -5.96
CA TYR A 73 13.75 -2.36 -7.09
C TYR A 73 13.26 -0.91 -7.14
N ILE A 74 11.96 -0.66 -6.96
CA ILE A 74 11.41 0.71 -6.92
C ILE A 74 12.08 1.52 -5.81
N VAL A 75 12.18 0.96 -4.60
CA VAL A 75 12.74 1.66 -3.44
C VAL A 75 14.23 1.95 -3.64
N ALA A 76 15.01 0.97 -4.07
CA ALA A 76 16.43 1.17 -4.38
C ALA A 76 16.62 2.20 -5.49
N ARG A 77 15.74 2.23 -6.50
CA ARG A 77 15.77 3.23 -7.58
C ARG A 77 15.50 4.64 -7.07
N VAL A 78 14.49 4.83 -6.22
CA VAL A 78 14.22 6.15 -5.61
C VAL A 78 15.43 6.60 -4.80
N LEU A 79 15.98 5.74 -3.94
CA LEU A 79 17.18 6.07 -3.16
C LEU A 79 18.40 6.38 -4.04
N HIS A 80 18.54 5.66 -5.16
CA HIS A 80 19.63 5.89 -6.10
C HIS A 80 19.55 7.28 -6.70
N LEU A 81 18.41 7.64 -7.29
CA LEU A 81 18.18 8.93 -7.93
C LEU A 81 18.27 10.10 -6.92
N SER A 82 17.83 9.89 -5.68
CA SER A 82 17.82 10.94 -4.66
C SER A 82 19.17 11.18 -3.98
N VAL A 83 20.04 10.17 -3.87
CA VAL A 83 21.27 10.24 -3.06
C VAL A 83 22.49 9.78 -3.85
N PHE A 84 22.51 8.53 -4.28
CA PHE A 84 23.73 7.87 -4.78
C PHE A 84 24.13 8.28 -6.19
N GLU A 85 23.17 8.69 -7.02
CA GLU A 85 23.44 9.20 -8.37
C GLU A 85 24.30 10.46 -8.32
N SER A 86 24.01 11.36 -7.37
CA SER A 86 24.81 12.58 -7.15
C SER A 86 26.25 12.31 -6.71
N TRP A 87 26.51 11.11 -6.15
CA TRP A 87 27.84 10.67 -5.72
C TRP A 87 28.58 9.84 -6.77
N GLY A 88 27.99 9.66 -7.96
CA GLY A 88 28.57 8.87 -9.06
C GLY A 88 28.64 7.36 -8.78
N ALA A 89 27.92 6.86 -7.77
CA ALA A 89 27.91 5.44 -7.44
C ALA A 89 27.08 4.64 -8.48
N PRO A 90 27.48 3.42 -8.86
CA PRO A 90 26.68 2.57 -9.74
C PRO A 90 25.45 1.99 -9.01
N PHE A 91 24.36 1.74 -9.75
CA PHE A 91 23.08 1.28 -9.17
C PHE A 91 23.18 0.05 -8.26
N PHE A 92 24.04 -0.92 -8.62
CA PHE A 92 24.24 -2.12 -7.80
C PHE A 92 24.75 -1.81 -6.38
N VAL A 93 25.56 -0.75 -6.21
CA VAL A 93 26.01 -0.31 -4.88
C VAL A 93 24.83 0.19 -4.05
N THR A 94 23.90 0.94 -4.66
CA THR A 94 22.68 1.37 -3.95
C THR A 94 21.84 0.18 -3.53
N VAL A 95 21.64 -0.81 -4.40
CA VAL A 95 20.90 -2.04 -4.06
C VAL A 95 21.56 -2.76 -2.89
N LEU A 96 22.89 -2.93 -2.91
CA LEU A 96 23.62 -3.55 -1.80
C LEU A 96 23.47 -2.78 -0.49
N VAL A 97 23.59 -1.44 -0.52
CA VAL A 97 23.41 -0.60 0.66
C VAL A 97 21.98 -0.70 1.19
N THR A 98 20.97 -0.66 0.31
CA THR A 98 19.56 -0.84 0.71
C THR A 98 19.35 -2.18 1.40
N ILE A 99 19.80 -3.28 0.78
CA ILE A 99 19.67 -4.63 1.37
C ILE A 99 20.40 -4.72 2.71
N LEU A 100 21.61 -4.17 2.80
CA LEU A 100 22.43 -4.20 4.02
C LEU A 100 21.78 -3.38 5.15
N LEU A 101 21.24 -2.20 4.84
CA LEU A 101 20.52 -1.39 5.82
C LEU A 101 19.30 -2.14 6.36
N ILE A 102 18.46 -2.68 5.48
CA ILE A 102 17.28 -3.46 5.88
C ILE A 102 17.72 -4.64 6.75
N TRP A 103 18.70 -5.42 6.27
CA TRP A 103 19.21 -6.58 6.99
C TRP A 103 19.71 -6.23 8.40
N LEU A 104 20.45 -5.12 8.57
CA LEU A 104 21.02 -4.75 9.86
C LEU A 104 19.97 -4.53 10.97
N TYR A 105 18.85 -3.86 10.66
CA TYR A 105 17.80 -3.64 11.68
C TYR A 105 16.79 -4.79 11.76
N THR A 106 16.56 -5.55 10.68
CA THR A 106 15.70 -6.75 10.75
C THR A 106 16.37 -7.90 11.50
N PHE A 107 17.67 -8.11 11.28
CA PHE A 107 18.44 -9.21 11.90
C PHE A 107 18.52 -9.08 13.42
N ARG A 108 18.66 -7.85 13.94
CA ARG A 108 18.73 -7.61 15.39
C ARG A 108 17.37 -7.61 16.10
N GLY A 109 16.28 -7.38 15.37
CA GLY A 109 14.97 -7.07 15.95
C GLY A 109 13.87 -8.13 15.76
N GLY A 110 13.97 -8.96 14.73
CA GLY A 110 12.94 -9.94 14.38
C GLY A 110 11.57 -9.32 14.02
N ILE A 111 10.53 -10.15 13.94
CA ILE A 111 9.17 -9.74 13.51
C ILE A 111 8.58 -8.64 14.42
N LYS A 112 8.88 -8.66 15.73
CA LYS A 112 8.38 -7.64 16.66
C LYS A 112 8.90 -6.24 16.32
N THR A 113 10.18 -6.11 15.97
CA THR A 113 10.74 -4.82 15.55
C THR A 113 10.12 -4.35 14.23
N ILE A 114 9.89 -5.26 13.28
CA ILE A 114 9.24 -4.94 12.00
C ILE A 114 7.84 -4.33 12.23
N ILE A 115 7.04 -4.92 13.14
CA ILE A 115 5.70 -4.38 13.45
C ILE A 115 5.78 -2.97 14.05
N TRP A 116 6.75 -2.71 14.92
CA TRP A 116 6.97 -1.37 15.50
C TRP A 116 7.43 -0.35 14.44
N THR A 117 8.35 -0.72 13.55
CA THR A 117 8.81 0.17 12.47
C THR A 117 7.69 0.47 11.48
N ASP A 118 6.89 -0.53 11.08
CA ASP A 118 5.71 -0.34 10.22
C ASP A 118 4.69 0.60 10.86
N THR A 119 4.47 0.48 12.17
CA THR A 119 3.55 1.35 12.91
C THR A 119 4.05 2.80 12.89
N LEU A 120 5.33 3.04 13.16
CA LEU A 120 5.94 4.37 13.12
C LEU A 120 5.91 4.97 11.70
N GLN A 121 6.26 4.18 10.68
CA GLN A 121 6.21 4.59 9.27
C GLN A 121 4.78 4.97 8.85
N THR A 122 3.77 4.18 9.26
CA THR A 122 2.37 4.49 8.99
C THR A 122 1.93 5.78 9.67
N ILE A 123 2.30 5.99 10.93
CA ILE A 123 2.04 7.24 11.66
C ILE A 123 2.67 8.42 10.92
N PHE A 124 3.95 8.32 10.56
CA PHE A 124 4.67 9.35 9.82
C PHE A 124 4.06 9.66 8.46
N MET A 125 3.64 8.65 7.71
CA MET A 125 2.95 8.83 6.43
C MET A 125 1.59 9.54 6.61
N LEU A 126 0.78 9.12 7.57
CA LEU A 126 -0.54 9.73 7.83
C LEU A 126 -0.42 11.15 8.39
N SER A 127 0.54 11.40 9.28
CA SER A 127 0.86 12.74 9.75
C SER A 127 1.32 13.62 8.59
N ALA A 128 2.17 13.11 7.71
CA ALA A 128 2.62 13.85 6.54
C ALA A 128 1.47 14.24 5.62
N LEU A 129 0.53 13.32 5.39
CA LEU A 129 -0.70 13.57 4.64
C LEU A 129 -1.54 14.68 5.28
N ILE A 130 -1.84 14.58 6.58
CA ILE A 130 -2.66 15.56 7.31
C ILE A 130 -2.01 16.95 7.28
N ILE A 131 -0.71 17.02 7.59
CA ILE A 131 -0.02 18.31 7.65
C ILE A 131 0.11 18.92 6.23
N SER A 132 0.31 18.11 5.20
CA SER A 132 0.32 18.59 3.81
C SER A 132 -1.02 19.21 3.43
N VAL A 133 -2.13 18.53 3.73
CA VAL A 133 -3.49 19.08 3.53
C VAL A 133 -3.63 20.40 4.28
N TYR A 134 -3.22 20.47 5.54
CA TYR A 134 -3.30 21.69 6.35
C TYR A 134 -2.51 22.86 5.75
N LEU A 135 -1.24 22.64 5.37
CA LEU A 135 -0.37 23.67 4.82
C LEU A 135 -0.89 24.20 3.48
N ILE A 136 -1.39 23.31 2.63
CA ILE A 136 -1.97 23.68 1.33
C ILE A 136 -3.27 24.49 1.54
N CYS A 137 -4.16 24.04 2.42
CA CYS A 137 -5.40 24.79 2.72
C CYS A 137 -5.10 26.18 3.27
N LYS A 138 -4.10 26.30 4.15
CA LYS A 138 -3.67 27.59 4.71
C LYS A 138 -3.22 28.55 3.61
N ASP A 139 -2.44 28.08 2.65
CA ASP A 139 -1.95 28.90 1.54
C ASP A 139 -3.06 29.27 0.53
N LEU A 140 -3.99 28.36 0.27
CA LEU A 140 -5.16 28.60 -0.57
C LEU A 140 -6.22 29.48 0.12
N GLY A 141 -6.06 29.79 1.41
CA GLY A 141 -7.06 30.54 2.20
C GLY A 141 -8.34 29.73 2.46
N ILE A 142 -8.29 28.40 2.34
CA ILE A 142 -9.43 27.51 2.55
C ILE A 142 -9.60 27.27 4.04
N HIS A 143 -10.76 27.66 4.56
CA HIS A 143 -11.14 27.35 5.94
C HIS A 143 -11.44 25.85 6.09
N TYR A 144 -11.15 25.26 7.25
CA TYR A 144 -11.35 23.81 7.46
C TYR A 144 -12.80 23.37 7.26
N SER A 145 -13.76 24.25 7.56
CA SER A 145 -15.19 23.98 7.38
C SER A 145 -15.64 23.98 5.91
N SER A 146 -14.90 24.66 5.03
CA SER A 146 -15.18 24.71 3.58
C SER A 146 -14.32 23.76 2.77
N LEU A 147 -13.43 23.00 3.41
CA LEU A 147 -12.57 22.03 2.71
C LEU A 147 -13.39 20.99 1.94
N VAL A 148 -14.43 20.44 2.58
CA VAL A 148 -15.29 19.42 1.96
C VAL A 148 -16.04 20.00 0.75
N SER A 149 -16.62 21.19 0.88
CA SER A 149 -17.32 21.85 -0.23
C SER A 149 -16.36 22.20 -1.36
N PHE A 150 -15.17 22.72 -1.05
CA PHE A 150 -14.13 23.02 -2.04
C PHE A 150 -13.73 21.78 -2.84
N ILE A 151 -13.54 20.64 -2.18
CA ILE A 151 -13.22 19.39 -2.87
C ILE A 151 -14.39 18.94 -3.72
N GLN A 152 -15.63 18.96 -3.21
CA GLN A 152 -16.82 18.54 -3.95
C GLN A 152 -17.10 19.40 -5.20
N GLU A 153 -16.78 20.69 -5.15
CA GLU A 153 -16.93 21.60 -6.29
C GLU A 153 -15.82 21.43 -7.35
N SER A 154 -14.71 20.78 -7.00
CA SER A 154 -13.64 20.48 -7.97
C SER A 154 -14.12 19.51 -9.04
N GLU A 155 -13.81 19.82 -10.30
CA GLU A 155 -14.04 18.92 -11.43
C GLU A 155 -13.38 17.54 -11.26
N HIS A 156 -12.32 17.46 -10.44
CA HIS A 156 -11.58 16.23 -10.19
C HIS A 156 -12.18 15.32 -9.11
N SER A 157 -13.30 15.70 -8.49
CA SER A 157 -13.87 14.98 -7.34
C SER A 157 -14.96 13.96 -7.67
N LYS A 158 -15.34 13.83 -8.95
CA LYS A 158 -16.39 12.90 -9.36
C LYS A 158 -16.03 11.45 -9.02
N VAL A 159 -16.90 10.80 -8.25
CA VAL A 159 -16.72 9.42 -7.80
C VAL A 159 -17.36 8.43 -8.78
N PHE A 160 -18.64 8.63 -9.14
CA PHE A 160 -19.42 7.64 -9.88
C PHE A 160 -19.45 7.96 -11.38
N PHE A 161 -19.12 6.94 -12.17
CA PHE A 161 -19.17 6.98 -13.62
C PHE A 161 -20.04 5.82 -14.08
N TRP A 162 -21.02 6.10 -14.94
CA TRP A 162 -21.96 5.09 -15.45
C TRP A 162 -21.67 4.69 -16.90
N GLU A 163 -20.59 5.22 -17.48
CA GLU A 163 -20.18 4.98 -18.86
C GLU A 163 -18.65 4.88 -18.97
N GLY A 164 -18.18 4.35 -20.11
CA GLY A 164 -16.76 4.32 -20.45
C GLY A 164 -15.91 3.34 -19.62
N LYS A 165 -14.58 3.55 -19.64
CA LYS A 165 -13.60 2.67 -18.97
C LYS A 165 -13.69 2.73 -17.43
N GLN A 166 -14.26 3.79 -16.88
CA GLN A 166 -14.35 4.03 -15.43
C GLN A 166 -15.71 3.61 -14.84
N HIS A 167 -16.50 2.84 -15.59
CA HIS A 167 -17.84 2.42 -15.19
C HIS A 167 -17.90 1.75 -13.80
N PHE A 168 -18.84 2.21 -12.97
CA PHE A 168 -19.04 1.83 -11.57
C PHE A 168 -19.02 0.34 -11.34
N ILE A 169 -19.94 -0.39 -11.98
CA ILE A 169 -20.07 -1.85 -11.79
C ILE A 169 -18.75 -2.58 -12.10
N ARG A 170 -18.03 -2.19 -13.16
CA ARG A 170 -16.77 -2.82 -13.54
C ARG A 170 -15.70 -2.59 -12.47
N ARG A 171 -15.53 -1.35 -12.01
CA ARG A 171 -14.53 -1.00 -10.99
C ARG A 171 -14.86 -1.55 -9.61
N PHE A 172 -16.14 -1.51 -9.24
CA PHE A 172 -16.63 -2.07 -7.98
C PHE A 172 -16.41 -3.58 -7.91
N LEU A 173 -16.82 -4.33 -8.95
CA LEU A 173 -16.57 -5.78 -9.00
C LEU A 173 -15.08 -6.10 -9.10
N ALA A 174 -14.31 -5.35 -9.90
CA ALA A 174 -12.86 -5.50 -9.96
C ALA A 174 -12.24 -5.33 -8.56
N GLY A 175 -12.66 -4.32 -7.80
CA GLY A 175 -12.25 -4.14 -6.42
C GLY A 175 -12.53 -5.37 -5.56
N ALA A 176 -13.78 -5.86 -5.57
CA ALA A 176 -14.16 -7.04 -4.79
C ALA A 176 -13.29 -8.26 -5.12
N PHE A 177 -13.09 -8.57 -6.41
CA PHE A 177 -12.24 -9.69 -6.83
C PHE A 177 -10.76 -9.47 -6.51
N ILE A 178 -10.24 -8.25 -6.65
CA ILE A 178 -8.86 -7.91 -6.29
C ILE A 178 -8.64 -8.13 -4.79
N ALA A 179 -9.55 -7.66 -3.92
CA ALA A 179 -9.43 -7.90 -2.48
C ALA A 179 -9.47 -9.40 -2.15
N ILE A 180 -10.39 -10.15 -2.76
CA ILE A 180 -10.45 -11.62 -2.59
C ILE A 180 -9.14 -12.29 -3.05
N ALA A 181 -8.61 -11.91 -4.21
CA ALA A 181 -7.37 -12.48 -4.72
C ALA A 181 -6.15 -12.12 -3.85
N MET A 182 -5.99 -10.84 -3.52
CA MET A 182 -4.82 -10.31 -2.81
C MET A 182 -4.82 -10.58 -1.31
N THR A 183 -5.98 -10.81 -0.70
CA THR A 183 -6.08 -11.02 0.76
C THR A 183 -6.75 -12.34 1.12
N GLY A 184 -7.77 -12.75 0.38
CA GLY A 184 -8.50 -14.01 0.61
C GLY A 184 -7.73 -15.25 0.19
N LEU A 185 -7.00 -15.16 -0.93
CA LEU A 185 -6.34 -16.29 -1.60
C LEU A 185 -4.81 -16.17 -1.62
N ASP A 186 -4.27 -15.08 -1.07
CA ASP A 186 -2.83 -14.88 -0.87
C ASP A 186 -2.43 -15.45 0.50
N GLN A 187 -1.45 -16.36 0.48
CA GLN A 187 -1.03 -17.07 1.68
C GLN A 187 -0.47 -16.13 2.75
N ASP A 188 0.33 -15.11 2.42
CA ASP A 188 0.90 -14.20 3.43
C ASP A 188 -0.18 -13.32 4.06
N MET A 189 -1.02 -12.72 3.22
CA MET A 189 -2.07 -11.82 3.70
C MET A 189 -3.12 -12.58 4.51
N MET A 190 -3.57 -13.75 4.05
CA MET A 190 -4.55 -14.53 4.80
C MET A 190 -3.94 -15.10 6.08
N GLN A 191 -2.71 -15.61 6.07
CA GLN A 191 -2.11 -16.21 7.26
C GLN A 191 -2.03 -15.21 8.42
N LYS A 192 -1.69 -13.95 8.16
CA LYS A 192 -1.69 -12.88 9.19
C LYS A 192 -3.07 -12.73 9.85
N ASN A 193 -4.14 -12.86 9.07
CA ASN A 193 -5.50 -12.80 9.59
C ASN A 193 -5.87 -14.07 10.38
N LEU A 194 -5.37 -15.24 9.98
CA LEU A 194 -5.60 -16.52 10.68
C LEU A 194 -4.78 -16.64 11.98
N SER A 195 -3.70 -15.89 12.12
CA SER A 195 -2.90 -15.81 13.35
C SER A 195 -3.58 -15.04 14.49
N CYS A 196 -4.74 -14.42 14.25
CA CYS A 196 -5.53 -13.80 15.31
C CYS A 196 -6.05 -14.84 16.31
N LYS A 197 -6.17 -14.43 17.59
CA LYS A 197 -6.57 -15.28 18.73
C LYS A 197 -7.80 -16.14 18.46
N ASN A 198 -8.77 -15.60 17.73
CA ASN A 198 -9.95 -16.31 17.29
C ASN A 198 -10.55 -15.62 16.05
N ILE A 199 -11.47 -16.32 15.39
CA ILE A 199 -12.14 -15.83 14.19
C ILE A 199 -12.88 -14.51 14.39
N ASN A 200 -13.51 -14.29 15.55
CA ASN A 200 -14.27 -13.08 15.79
C ASN A 200 -13.34 -11.85 15.82
N GLU A 201 -12.16 -11.98 16.44
CA GLU A 201 -11.15 -10.93 16.43
C GLU A 201 -10.55 -10.72 15.02
N ALA A 202 -10.32 -11.79 14.26
CA ALA A 202 -9.87 -11.69 12.85
C ALA A 202 -10.88 -10.93 11.98
N GLN A 203 -12.17 -11.26 12.10
CA GLN A 203 -13.27 -10.62 11.37
C GLN A 203 -13.41 -9.15 11.74
N LYS A 204 -13.40 -8.82 13.04
CA LYS A 204 -13.44 -7.42 13.51
C LYS A 204 -12.26 -6.62 12.96
N ASN A 205 -11.04 -7.18 13.04
CA ASN A 205 -9.84 -6.54 12.53
C ASN A 205 -9.95 -6.22 11.04
N MET A 206 -10.39 -7.19 10.22
CA MET A 206 -10.54 -7.00 8.77
C MET A 206 -11.64 -5.99 8.42
N LEU A 207 -12.78 -6.01 9.12
CA LEU A 207 -13.86 -5.06 8.89
C LEU A 207 -13.44 -3.64 9.29
N PHE A 208 -12.79 -3.48 10.44
CA PHE A 208 -12.25 -2.18 10.85
C PHE A 208 -11.21 -1.65 9.85
N PHE A 209 -10.28 -2.51 9.42
CA PHE A 209 -9.31 -2.19 8.38
C PHE A 209 -9.98 -1.70 7.09
N SER A 210 -11.04 -2.38 6.64
CA SER A 210 -11.76 -1.99 5.42
C SER A 210 -12.41 -0.61 5.51
N ILE A 211 -12.86 -0.20 6.70
CA ILE A 211 -13.43 1.14 6.95
C ILE A 211 -12.32 2.20 6.95
N VAL A 212 -11.22 1.94 7.65
CA VAL A 212 -10.05 2.84 7.68
C VAL A 212 -9.51 3.09 6.28
N LEU A 213 -9.49 2.04 5.44
CA LEU A 213 -9.01 2.12 4.07
C LEU A 213 -9.79 3.14 3.22
N ILE A 214 -11.11 3.25 3.40
CA ILE A 214 -11.96 4.24 2.71
C ILE A 214 -11.50 5.65 3.07
N PHE A 215 -11.36 5.92 4.37
CA PHE A 215 -11.03 7.25 4.87
C PHE A 215 -9.64 7.68 4.40
N VAL A 216 -8.64 6.80 4.54
CA VAL A 216 -7.26 7.10 4.11
C VAL A 216 -7.19 7.34 2.60
N ASN A 217 -7.85 6.53 1.78
CA ASN A 217 -7.86 6.74 0.32
C ASN A 217 -8.57 8.04 -0.08
N LEU A 218 -9.68 8.36 0.60
CA LEU A 218 -10.37 9.63 0.35
C LEU A 218 -9.47 10.83 0.70
N MET A 219 -8.70 10.76 1.79
CA MET A 219 -7.73 11.80 2.15
C MET A 219 -6.62 11.96 1.10
N PHE A 220 -6.05 10.86 0.60
CA PHE A 220 -5.04 10.93 -0.47
C PHE A 220 -5.60 11.50 -1.78
N LEU A 221 -6.82 11.13 -2.16
CA LEU A 221 -7.49 11.70 -3.34
C LEU A 221 -7.79 13.19 -3.15
N SER A 222 -8.21 13.58 -1.95
CA SER A 222 -8.42 14.98 -1.56
C SER A 222 -7.12 15.79 -1.61
N LEU A 223 -6.01 15.24 -1.11
CA LEU A 223 -4.69 15.83 -1.27
C LEU A 223 -4.34 16.04 -2.75
N GLY A 224 -4.68 15.09 -3.62
CA GLY A 224 -4.48 15.23 -5.06
C GLY A 224 -5.18 16.46 -5.65
N VAL A 225 -6.43 16.71 -5.28
CA VAL A 225 -7.18 17.92 -5.70
C VAL A 225 -6.46 19.18 -5.22
N LEU A 226 -6.09 19.22 -3.94
CA LEU A 226 -5.40 20.36 -3.33
C LEU A 226 -4.05 20.65 -3.99
N LEU A 227 -3.29 19.61 -4.35
CA LEU A 227 -2.03 19.74 -5.08
C LEU A 227 -2.25 20.34 -6.47
N TYR A 228 -3.30 19.93 -7.20
CA TYR A 228 -3.65 20.56 -8.48
C TYR A 228 -4.07 22.02 -8.31
N SER A 229 -4.83 22.35 -7.26
CA SER A 229 -5.22 23.73 -6.98
C SER A 229 -4.01 24.63 -6.70
N ILE A 230 -3.04 24.17 -5.92
CA ILE A 230 -1.79 24.93 -5.71
C ILE A 230 -0.94 25.01 -6.96
N ALA A 231 -0.79 23.90 -7.69
CA ALA A 231 -0.01 23.91 -8.93
C ALA A 231 -0.61 24.89 -9.94
N GLY A 232 -1.94 24.98 -10.01
CA GLY A 232 -2.64 26.00 -10.82
C GLY A 232 -2.43 27.42 -10.32
N LYS A 233 -2.54 27.66 -9.00
CA LYS A 233 -2.33 29.00 -8.40
C LYS A 233 -0.95 29.58 -8.68
N TYR A 234 0.08 28.74 -8.74
CA TYR A 234 1.48 29.16 -8.94
C TYR A 234 2.06 28.75 -10.30
N GLU A 235 1.21 28.29 -11.23
CA GLU A 235 1.60 27.89 -12.58
C GLU A 235 2.80 26.91 -12.60
N LEU A 236 2.80 25.94 -11.67
CA LEU A 236 3.90 24.99 -11.52
C LEU A 236 3.95 24.02 -12.71
N ILE A 237 5.13 23.91 -13.31
CA ILE A 237 5.39 23.02 -14.45
C ILE A 237 5.90 21.68 -13.93
N PHE A 238 5.25 20.60 -14.36
CA PHE A 238 5.68 19.22 -14.08
C PHE A 238 5.45 18.36 -15.33
N SER A 239 6.34 17.38 -15.55
CA SER A 239 6.33 16.57 -16.78
C SER A 239 5.35 15.40 -16.70
N LYS A 240 5.29 14.74 -15.54
CA LYS A 240 4.40 13.58 -15.32
C LYS A 240 3.42 13.87 -14.19
N PRO A 241 2.22 13.29 -14.23
CA PRO A 241 1.24 13.46 -13.16
C PRO A 241 1.75 13.00 -11.77
N ASP A 242 2.71 12.09 -11.71
CA ASP A 242 3.33 11.63 -10.46
C ASP A 242 4.37 12.62 -9.90
N ASP A 243 4.88 13.53 -10.73
CA ASP A 243 5.81 14.59 -10.33
C ASP A 243 5.10 15.77 -9.64
N LEU A 244 3.76 15.78 -9.61
CA LEU A 244 2.96 16.87 -9.06
C LEU A 244 3.29 17.19 -7.59
N PHE A 245 3.32 16.18 -6.71
CA PHE A 245 3.62 16.41 -5.30
C PHE A 245 5.08 16.85 -5.11
N PRO A 246 6.09 16.20 -5.73
CA PRO A 246 7.45 16.73 -5.76
C PRO A 246 7.53 18.18 -6.24
N ALA A 247 6.84 18.53 -7.32
CA ALA A 247 6.85 19.89 -7.88
C ALA A 247 6.30 20.90 -6.87
N VAL A 248 5.17 20.61 -6.23
CA VAL A 248 4.61 21.47 -5.17
C VAL A 248 5.57 21.59 -3.99
N ALA A 249 6.08 20.47 -3.48
CA ALA A 249 6.93 20.45 -2.30
C ALA A 249 8.25 21.20 -2.54
N LEU A 250 8.90 20.97 -3.68
CA LEU A 250 10.24 21.49 -4.00
C LEU A 250 10.21 22.86 -4.69
N SER A 251 9.04 23.38 -5.06
CA SER A 251 8.88 24.72 -5.67
C SER A 251 9.33 25.87 -4.75
N GLY A 252 9.41 25.65 -3.44
CA GLY A 252 9.69 26.68 -2.44
C GLY A 252 8.48 27.54 -2.06
N VAL A 253 7.34 27.37 -2.74
CA VAL A 253 6.15 28.21 -2.58
C VAL A 253 5.51 28.10 -1.20
N LEU A 254 5.48 26.89 -0.64
CA LEU A 254 4.94 26.60 0.71
C LEU A 254 6.02 26.63 1.81
N GLY A 255 7.25 26.98 1.44
CA GLY A 255 8.40 27.01 2.34
C GLY A 255 8.94 25.64 2.73
N LEU A 256 9.93 25.65 3.62
CA LEU A 256 10.67 24.47 4.06
C LEU A 256 9.84 23.37 4.76
N PRO A 257 8.75 23.66 5.52
CA PRO A 257 7.97 22.62 6.19
C PRO A 257 7.38 21.56 5.25
N ILE A 258 6.84 21.94 4.09
CA ILE A 258 6.25 20.96 3.15
C ILE A 258 7.32 20.03 2.57
N VAL A 259 8.54 20.53 2.37
CA VAL A 259 9.67 19.73 1.85
C VAL A 259 10.01 18.63 2.84
N ILE A 260 10.19 18.98 4.13
CA ILE A 260 10.49 18.01 5.18
C ILE A 260 9.38 16.95 5.24
N ILE A 261 8.13 17.38 5.25
CA ILE A 261 6.97 16.49 5.38
C ILE A 261 6.86 15.55 4.17
N PHE A 262 7.05 16.07 2.96
CA PHE A 262 7.05 15.29 1.74
C PHE A 262 8.15 14.21 1.77
N ILE A 263 9.39 14.60 2.10
CA ILE A 263 10.51 13.66 2.19
C ILE A 263 10.25 12.60 3.27
N LEU A 264 9.77 13.00 4.44
CA LEU A 264 9.46 12.10 5.55
C LEU A 264 8.37 11.09 5.18
N GLY A 265 7.27 11.54 4.55
CA GLY A 265 6.19 10.67 4.09
C GLY A 265 6.63 9.73 2.96
N LEU A 266 7.43 10.22 2.01
CA LEU A 266 7.99 9.42 0.91
C LEU A 266 8.90 8.31 1.43
N ILE A 267 9.83 8.65 2.33
CA ILE A 267 10.75 7.68 2.94
C ILE A 267 9.97 6.65 3.76
N ALA A 268 9.01 7.09 4.59
CA ALA A 268 8.19 6.20 5.40
C ALA A 268 7.42 5.17 4.55
N ALA A 269 6.77 5.63 3.48
CA ALA A 269 6.04 4.76 2.56
C ALA A 269 6.97 3.80 1.78
N ALA A 270 8.12 4.29 1.32
CA ALA A 270 9.08 3.50 0.57
C ALA A 270 9.69 2.39 1.44
N TYR A 271 10.12 2.70 2.67
CA TYR A 271 10.75 1.74 3.56
C TYR A 271 9.77 0.68 4.09
N SER A 272 8.52 1.05 4.43
CA SER A 272 7.51 0.05 4.81
C SER A 272 7.27 -1.00 3.71
N SER A 273 7.27 -0.55 2.45
CA SER A 273 7.15 -1.42 1.29
C SER A 273 8.36 -2.34 1.09
N ALA A 274 9.58 -1.81 1.30
CA ALA A 274 10.83 -2.58 1.20
C ALA A 274 10.96 -3.62 2.32
N ASP A 275 10.61 -3.28 3.56
CA ASP A 275 10.65 -4.16 4.73
C ASP A 275 9.78 -5.39 4.52
N SER A 276 8.54 -5.15 4.09
CA SER A 276 7.60 -6.21 3.73
C SER A 276 8.11 -7.09 2.59
N ALA A 277 8.79 -6.51 1.60
CA ALA A 277 9.37 -7.25 0.49
C ALA A 277 10.53 -8.16 0.95
N LEU A 278 11.48 -7.63 1.73
CA LEU A 278 12.63 -8.42 2.18
C LEU A 278 12.24 -9.50 3.18
N THR A 279 11.33 -9.18 4.11
CA THR A 279 10.81 -10.17 5.07
C THR A 279 10.14 -11.31 4.32
N SER A 280 9.30 -11.00 3.34
CA SER A 280 8.67 -12.03 2.53
C SER A 280 9.65 -12.87 1.71
N LEU A 281 10.69 -12.26 1.12
CA LEU A 281 11.69 -12.99 0.35
C LEU A 281 12.48 -13.92 1.27
N THR A 282 12.86 -13.44 2.45
CA THR A 282 13.58 -14.22 3.45
C THR A 282 12.72 -15.39 3.93
N THR A 283 11.46 -15.15 4.30
CA THR A 283 10.55 -16.22 4.73
C THR A 283 10.34 -17.26 3.64
N SER A 284 10.04 -16.84 2.41
CA SER A 284 9.87 -17.80 1.31
C SER A 284 11.15 -18.57 1.00
N PHE A 285 12.32 -17.93 1.06
CA PHE A 285 13.58 -18.64 0.85
C PHE A 285 13.89 -19.64 1.96
N CYS A 286 13.75 -19.24 3.23
CA CYS A 286 14.03 -20.09 4.38
C CYS A 286 13.04 -21.27 4.49
N VAL A 287 11.75 -20.99 4.39
CA VAL A 287 10.69 -21.99 4.59
C VAL A 287 10.49 -22.83 3.33
N ASP A 288 10.34 -22.19 2.17
CA ASP A 288 9.91 -22.90 0.96
C ASP A 288 11.06 -23.52 0.16
N ILE A 289 12.30 -23.00 0.29
CA ILE A 289 13.47 -23.52 -0.44
C ILE A 289 14.40 -24.32 0.47
N LEU A 290 14.74 -23.77 1.64
CA LEU A 290 15.65 -24.44 2.57
C LEU A 290 14.98 -25.45 3.51
N ASN A 291 13.64 -25.52 3.53
CA ASN A 291 12.87 -26.34 4.48
C ASN A 291 13.31 -26.12 5.93
N LEU A 292 13.63 -24.88 6.30
CA LEU A 292 13.87 -24.55 7.70
C LEU A 292 12.50 -24.56 8.40
N GLU A 293 12.20 -25.65 9.10
CA GLU A 293 11.05 -25.71 10.02
C GLU A 293 11.29 -24.70 11.15
N ASP A 294 10.25 -23.93 11.49
CA ASP A 294 10.26 -23.09 12.68
C ASP A 294 10.52 -23.98 13.91
N SER A 295 11.76 -23.98 14.40
CA SER A 295 12.09 -24.54 15.70
C SER A 295 11.54 -23.60 16.77
N ASN A 296 10.24 -23.72 17.08
CA ASN A 296 9.61 -23.18 18.28
C ASN A 296 8.86 -24.28 19.00
#